data_AF-A0A818V2R5-F1
#
_entry.id   AF-A0A818V2R5-F1
#
_cell.length_a   1.000
_cell.length_b   1.000
_cell.length_c   1.000
_cell.angle_alpha   90.00
_cell.angle_beta   90.00
_cell.angle_gamma   90.00
#
_symmetry.space_group_name_H-M   'P 1'
#
loop_
_entity.id
_entity.type
_entity.pdbx_description
1 polymer ?
#
loop_
_entity_poly.entity_id
_entity_poly.type
_entity_poly.pdbx_seq_one_letter_code
_entity_poly.pdbx_strand_id
1 'polypeptide(L)'
;MPTSIDLVFCIDFTSSTMSNFNQIRPNVLSVCVTASASQGDVCIGIIKFRSCHDTWKTKVYGFTQNIHTIQQVLSDYDLGRGSPDGYEAAGETNTFFND
;
A
#
# COMPACT_ATOMS: atom_id res chain seq x y z
N MET A 1 -22.14 6.99 19.08
CA MET A 1 -20.74 6.58 19.32
C MET A 1 -19.92 7.06 18.13
N PRO A 2 -18.71 7.60 18.31
CA PRO A 2 -17.84 7.88 17.16
C PRO A 2 -17.58 6.55 16.44
N THR A 3 -17.69 6.56 15.11
CA THR A 3 -17.38 5.40 14.28
C THR A 3 -15.90 5.47 13.90
N SER A 4 -15.16 4.41 14.19
CA SER A 4 -13.79 4.23 13.67
C SER A 4 -13.85 3.55 12.30
N ILE A 5 -12.98 3.97 11.38
CA ILE A 5 -12.88 3.42 10.03
C ILE A 5 -11.42 3.03 9.79
N ASP A 6 -11.20 1.76 9.47
CA ASP A 6 -9.92 1.27 8.97
C ASP A 6 -9.96 1.19 7.45
N LEU A 7 -9.01 1.85 6.78
CA LEU A 7 -8.91 1.88 5.34
C LEU A 7 -7.60 1.23 4.89
N VAL A 8 -7.68 0.20 4.07
CA VAL A 8 -6.51 -0.53 3.56
C VAL A 8 -6.39 -0.35 2.05
N PHE A 9 -5.23 0.13 1.60
CA PHE A 9 -4.87 0.14 0.19
C PHE A 9 -4.03 -1.08 -0.16
N CYS A 10 -4.58 -1.97 -0.96
CA CYS A 10 -3.84 -3.06 -1.61
C CYS A 10 -3.35 -2.57 -2.97
N ILE A 11 -2.03 -2.43 -3.12
CA ILE A 11 -1.40 -1.81 -4.27
C ILE A 11 -0.55 -2.86 -4.99
N ASP A 12 -0.92 -3.14 -6.23
CA ASP A 12 -0.07 -3.91 -7.14
C ASP A 12 1.13 -3.06 -7.58
N PHE A 13 2.33 -3.61 -7.40
CA PHE A 13 3.61 -2.93 -7.54
C PHE A 13 4.53 -3.56 -8.57
N THR A 14 3.94 -4.24 -9.55
CA THR A 14 4.66 -4.86 -10.64
C THR A 14 5.07 -3.88 -11.73
N SER A 15 6.01 -4.33 -12.56
CA SER A 15 6.60 -3.51 -13.62
C SER A 15 5.54 -2.95 -14.59
N SER A 16 4.50 -3.74 -14.87
CA SER A 16 3.38 -3.38 -15.75
C SER A 16 2.44 -2.32 -15.15
N THR A 17 2.31 -2.28 -13.83
CA THR A 17 1.44 -1.35 -13.10
C THR A 17 2.18 -0.10 -12.63
N MET A 18 3.51 -0.07 -12.71
CA MET A 18 4.37 1.01 -12.23
C MET A 18 4.08 2.38 -12.87
N SER A 19 3.89 2.42 -14.20
CA SER A 19 3.58 3.67 -14.91
C SER A 19 2.22 4.24 -14.49
N ASN A 20 1.28 3.36 -14.16
CA ASN A 20 -0.03 3.71 -13.62
C ASN A 20 0.08 4.14 -12.16
N PHE A 21 0.95 3.51 -11.36
CA PHE A 21 1.13 3.85 -9.94
C PHE A 21 1.56 5.31 -9.74
N ASN A 22 2.50 5.80 -10.56
CA ASN A 22 2.91 7.21 -10.49
C ASN A 22 1.76 8.20 -10.75
N GLN A 23 0.77 7.79 -11.55
CA GLN A 23 -0.41 8.60 -11.85
C GLN A 23 -1.49 8.48 -10.76
N ILE A 24 -1.65 7.30 -10.13
CA ILE A 24 -2.66 7.09 -9.09
C ILE A 24 -2.19 7.47 -7.68
N ARG A 25 -0.88 7.54 -7.43
CA ARG A 25 -0.31 7.90 -6.11
C ARG A 25 -0.85 9.23 -5.57
N PRO A 26 -0.91 10.34 -6.34
CA PRO A 26 -1.50 11.58 -5.85
C PRO A 26 -2.95 11.41 -5.40
N ASN A 27 -3.72 10.54 -6.07
CA ASN A 27 -5.11 10.26 -5.72
C ASN A 27 -5.21 9.45 -4.43
N VAL A 28 -4.39 8.40 -4.27
CA VAL A 28 -4.30 7.62 -3.03
C VAL A 28 -3.93 8.55 -1.85
N LEU A 29 -2.93 9.40 -2.04
CA LEU A 29 -2.53 10.36 -1.01
C LEU A 29 -3.65 11.36 -0.68
N SER A 30 -4.36 11.86 -1.69
CA SER A 30 -5.51 12.77 -1.48
C SER A 30 -6.61 12.11 -0.64
N VAL A 31 -6.93 10.83 -0.91
CA VAL A 31 -7.88 10.07 -0.10
C VAL A 31 -7.37 9.92 1.34
N CYS A 32 -6.09 9.57 1.54
CA CYS A 32 -5.50 9.46 2.87
C CYS A 32 -5.58 10.78 3.65
N VAL A 33 -5.24 11.90 3.02
CA VAL A 33 -5.31 13.24 3.64
C VAL A 33 -6.76 13.58 4.02
N THR A 34 -7.71 13.36 3.10
CA THR A 34 -9.13 13.64 3.34
C THR A 34 -9.67 12.79 4.49
N ALA A 35 -9.32 11.51 4.51
CA ALA A 35 -9.73 10.58 5.54
C ALA A 35 -9.13 10.94 6.92
N SER A 36 -7.86 11.34 6.95
CA SER A 36 -7.16 11.80 8.16
C SER A 36 -7.71 13.13 8.72
N ALA A 37 -8.31 13.96 7.85
CA ALA A 37 -8.93 15.23 8.22
C ALA A 37 -10.41 15.08 8.65
N SER A 38 -10.99 13.89 8.51
CA SER A 38 -12.38 13.64 8.92
C SER A 38 -12.52 13.64 10.44
N GLN A 39 -13.72 13.95 10.96
CA GLN A 39 -13.99 13.94 12.41
C GLN A 39 -14.04 12.52 13.02
N GLY A 40 -13.82 11.47 12.22
CA GLY A 40 -13.80 10.08 12.65
C GLY A 40 -12.40 9.59 12.99
N ASP A 41 -12.32 8.51 13.76
CA ASP A 41 -11.06 7.85 14.08
C ASP A 41 -10.65 6.95 12.89
N VAL A 42 -9.94 7.54 11.93
CA VAL A 42 -9.54 6.84 10.69
C VAL A 42 -8.09 6.38 10.78
N CYS A 43 -7.86 5.09 10.60
CA CYS A 43 -6.53 4.52 10.45
C CYS A 43 -6.33 3.97 9.03
N ILE A 44 -5.11 4.12 8.51
CA ILE A 44 -4.79 3.74 7.13
C ILE A 44 -3.68 2.71 7.13
N GLY A 45 -3.93 1.59 6.46
CA GLY A 45 -2.94 0.56 6.16
C GLY A 45 -2.59 0.55 4.68
N ILE A 46 -1.35 0.19 4.35
CA ILE A 46 -0.91 0.01 2.97
C ILE A 46 -0.29 -1.37 2.83
N ILE A 47 -0.73 -2.12 1.82
CA ILE A 47 -0.11 -3.38 1.44
C ILE A 47 0.35 -3.26 0.00
N LYS A 48 1.63 -3.50 -0.23
CA LYS A 48 2.21 -3.56 -1.57
C LYS A 48 2.44 -5.02 -1.93
N PHE A 49 2.10 -5.42 -3.15
CA PHE A 49 2.33 -6.76 -3.67
C PHE A 49 3.20 -6.69 -4.94
N ARG A 50 3.96 -7.74 -5.19
CA ARG A 50 4.83 -7.88 -6.37
C ARG A 50 4.69 -9.26 -7.00
N SER A 51 5.39 -9.49 -8.11
CA SER A 51 5.44 -10.82 -8.70
C SER A 51 6.14 -11.79 -7.75
N CYS A 52 5.81 -13.08 -7.83
CA CYS A 52 6.39 -14.12 -6.98
C CYS A 52 7.91 -14.30 -7.18
N HIS A 53 8.45 -13.70 -8.25
CA HIS A 53 9.85 -13.73 -8.63
C HIS A 53 10.66 -12.50 -8.17
N ASP A 54 10.01 -11.49 -7.57
CA ASP A 54 10.70 -10.28 -7.09
C ASP A 54 11.35 -10.48 -5.70
N THR A 55 12.28 -9.59 -5.34
CA THR A 55 13.05 -9.62 -4.08
C THR A 55 12.19 -9.60 -2.82
N TRP A 56 10.95 -9.11 -2.92
CA TRP A 56 9.92 -9.27 -1.90
C TRP A 56 8.57 -9.44 -2.60
N LYS A 57 7.72 -10.30 -2.06
CA LYS A 57 6.37 -10.60 -2.61
C LYS A 57 5.29 -9.68 -2.06
N THR A 58 5.39 -9.35 -0.77
CA THR A 58 4.43 -8.50 -0.06
C THR A 58 5.15 -7.64 0.97
N LYS A 59 4.77 -6.36 1.05
CA LYS A 59 5.16 -5.46 2.15
C LYS A 59 3.89 -4.91 2.78
N VAL A 60 3.73 -5.14 4.09
CA VAL A 60 2.61 -4.63 4.89
C VAL A 60 3.11 -3.46 5.71
N TYR A 61 2.40 -2.35 5.62
CA TYR A 61 2.57 -1.18 6.47
C TYR A 61 1.31 -1.07 7.32
N GLY A 62 1.48 -1.27 8.63
CA GLY A 62 0.39 -1.33 9.59
C GLY A 62 -0.45 -0.05 9.64
N PHE A 63 -1.60 -0.17 10.30
CA PHE A 63 -2.55 0.92 10.48
C PHE A 63 -1.91 2.10 11.20
N THR A 64 -2.06 3.29 10.60
CA THR A 64 -1.57 4.54 11.18
C THR A 64 -2.49 5.70 10.81
N GLN A 65 -2.55 6.68 11.69
CA GLN A 65 -3.18 7.98 11.42
C GLN A 65 -2.15 9.02 10.98
N ASN A 66 -0.86 8.69 11.04
CA ASN A 66 0.21 9.60 10.74
C ASN A 66 0.36 9.73 9.22
N ILE A 67 -0.14 10.85 8.68
CA ILE A 67 -0.07 11.15 7.26
C ILE A 67 1.38 11.22 6.73
N HIS A 68 2.34 11.61 7.56
CA HIS A 68 3.74 11.63 7.16
C HIS A 68 4.30 10.22 6.96
N THR A 69 3.94 9.27 7.84
CA THR A 69 4.27 7.85 7.66
C THR A 69 3.68 7.31 6.36
N ILE A 70 2.42 7.64 6.06
CA ILE A 70 1.75 7.23 4.81
C ILE A 70 2.47 7.82 3.58
N GLN A 71 2.84 9.10 3.62
CA GLN A 71 3.59 9.76 2.55
C GLN A 71 4.94 9.10 2.31
N GLN A 72 5.67 8.75 3.39
CA GLN A 72 6.95 8.06 3.29
C GLN A 72 6.79 6.68 2.66
N VAL A 73 5.77 5.91 3.08
CA VAL A 73 5.46 4.60 2.50
C VAL A 73 5.13 4.71 1.02
N LEU A 74 4.33 5.69 0.61
CA LEU A 74 3.99 5.91 -0.81
C LEU A 74 5.17 6.48 -1.63
N SER A 75 6.17 7.05 -0.97
CA SER A 75 7.40 7.58 -1.57
C SER A 75 8.54 6.55 -1.63
N ASP A 76 8.44 5.47 -0.85
CA ASP A 76 9.40 4.36 -0.87
C ASP A 76 9.18 3.48 -2.12
N TYR A 77 9.90 3.85 -3.20
CA TYR A 77 10.02 3.11 -4.45
C TYR A 77 11.34 2.34 -4.47
N ASP A 78 11.46 1.29 -3.68
CA ASP A 78 12.59 0.39 -3.82
C ASP A 78 12.36 -0.54 -5.02
N LEU A 79 12.75 -0.06 -6.21
CA LEU A 79 12.60 -0.72 -7.51
C LEU A 79 13.45 -2.00 -7.54
N GLY A 80 12.83 -3.12 -7.19
CA GLY A 80 13.35 -4.43 -7.55
C GLY A 80 13.35 -4.51 -9.07
N ARG A 81 14.47 -4.92 -9.66
CA ARG A 81 14.59 -5.16 -11.11
C ARG A 81 13.48 -6.13 -11.51
N GLY A 82 12.56 -5.65 -12.35
CA GLY A 82 11.31 -6.35 -12.63
C GLY A 82 11.50 -7.78 -13.12
N SER A 83 10.65 -8.67 -12.62
CA SER A 83 10.46 -9.98 -13.24
C SER A 83 9.71 -9.84 -14.57
N PRO A 84 10.06 -10.64 -15.61
CA PRO A 84 9.27 -10.71 -16.84
C PRO A 84 7.95 -11.41 -16.54
N ASP A 85 6.85 -10.80 -16.99
CA ASP A 85 5.50 -11.34 -17.21
C ASP A 85 5.24 -12.73 -16.60
N GLY A 86 4.97 -12.77 -15.30
CA GLY A 86 4.63 -13.97 -14.55
C GLY A 86 3.74 -13.62 -13.35
N TYR A 87 2.78 -14.51 -13.05
CA TYR A 87 1.70 -14.37 -12.07
C TYR A 87 1.98 -13.44 -10.88
N GLU A 88 1.03 -12.55 -10.60
CA GLU A 88 1.10 -11.62 -9.48
C GLU A 88 0.83 -12.32 -8.15
N ALA A 89 1.68 -12.09 -7.15
CA ALA A 89 1.65 -12.81 -5.87
C ALA A 89 0.52 -12.37 -4.93
N ALA A 90 -0.49 -11.64 -5.43
CA ALA A 90 -1.65 -11.23 -4.65
C ALA A 90 -2.44 -12.42 -4.04
N GLY A 91 -2.16 -13.65 -4.48
CA GLY A 91 -2.69 -14.90 -3.92
C GLY A 91 -1.75 -15.69 -3.00
N GLU A 92 -0.47 -15.31 -2.83
CA GLU A 92 0.47 -16.03 -1.97
C GLU A 92 0.61 -15.32 -0.62
N THR A 93 -0.27 -15.68 0.32
CA THR A 93 -0.26 -15.15 1.68
C THR A 93 0.88 -15.77 2.49
N ASN A 94 1.88 -14.96 2.87
CA ASN A 94 2.63 -15.18 4.11
C ASN A 94 2.03 -14.25 5.15
N THR A 95 1.12 -14.79 5.95
CA THR A 95 0.54 -14.16 7.14
C THR A 95 1.63 -13.81 8.14
N PHE A 96 1.86 -12.52 8.35
CA PHE A 96 2.50 -12.01 9.56
C PHE A 96 1.67 -10.86 10.11
N PHE A 97 0.60 -11.23 10.80
CA PHE A 97 0.11 -10.44 11.92
C PHE A 97 0.79 -11.05 13.15
N ASN A 98 1.72 -10.31 13.76
CA ASN A 98 2.12 -10.57 15.13
C ASN A 98 1.72 -9.33 15.93
N ASP A 99 0.97 -9.62 17.00
CA ASP A 99 0.36 -8.71 17.96
C ASP A 99 1.34 -7.71 18.60
#